data_AF-A0AA38LDK7-F1
#
_entry.id   AF-A0AA38LDK7-F1
#
_cell.length_a   1.000
_cell.length_b   1.000
_cell.length_c   1.000
_cell.angle_alpha   90.00
_cell.angle_beta   90.00
_cell.angle_gamma   90.00
#
_symmetry.space_group_name_H-M   'P 1'
#
loop_
_entity.id
_entity.type
_entity.pdbx_description
1 polymer ?
#
loop_
_entity_poly.entity_id
_entity_poly.type
_entity_poly.pdbx_seq_one_letter_code
_entity_poly.pdbx_strand_id
1 'polypeptide(L)'
;IASLPSDLHRNYALMRELDQQLQILQKQNEERCDRELEDIRKVAESGNLTDASVFRFSDDALTEQKDCCNISDEKVALAVQAYDLVDGQIQRLDKYMKKFDEELRRERDLAGAVGAMDQNADSSGRVGRGSESSKPGRKRSQVEAEPLNIDLDLPVDPNEPTYCFCNQVSYGEMIACDGPD
;
A
#
# COMPACT_ATOMS: atom_id res chain seq x y z
N ILE A 1 12.66 -5.32 -9.96
CA ILE A 1 12.53 -3.90 -9.56
C ILE A 1 12.52 -2.98 -10.78
N ALA A 2 13.44 -3.14 -11.75
CA ALA A 2 13.55 -2.23 -12.90
C ALA A 2 12.30 -2.13 -13.81
N SER A 3 11.45 -3.16 -13.90
CA SER A 3 10.23 -3.10 -14.73
C SER A 3 8.97 -2.67 -14.00
N LEU A 4 8.96 -2.67 -12.65
CA LEU A 4 7.74 -2.35 -11.88
C LEU A 4 7.21 -0.94 -12.24
N PRO A 5 8.04 0.11 -12.31
CA PRO A 5 7.53 1.44 -12.67
C PRO A 5 6.94 1.48 -14.08
N SER A 6 7.55 0.79 -15.05
CA SER A 6 7.01 0.73 -16.41
C SER A 6 5.72 -0.09 -16.52
N ASP A 7 5.64 -1.21 -15.77
CA ASP A 7 4.47 -2.10 -15.75
C ASP A 7 3.27 -1.38 -15.09
N LEU A 8 3.50 -0.69 -13.97
CA LEU A 8 2.48 0.13 -13.32
C LEU A 8 2.06 1.31 -14.19
N HIS A 9 3.01 2.02 -14.80
CA HIS A 9 2.68 3.14 -15.69
C HIS A 9 1.80 2.70 -16.85
N ARG A 10 2.10 1.53 -17.44
CA ARG A 10 1.25 0.93 -18.48
C ARG A 10 -0.15 0.61 -17.97
N ASN A 11 -0.27 -0.02 -16.81
CA ASN A 11 -1.58 -0.38 -16.24
C ASN A 11 -2.43 0.85 -15.94
N TYR A 12 -1.85 1.88 -15.33
CA TYR A 12 -2.57 3.12 -15.04
C TYR A 12 -2.91 3.92 -16.30
N ALA A 13 -2.03 3.92 -17.31
CA ALA A 13 -2.34 4.55 -18.59
C ALA A 13 -3.54 3.89 -19.27
N LEU A 14 -3.57 2.55 -19.31
CA LEU A 14 -4.69 1.80 -19.89
C LEU A 14 -5.97 1.96 -19.08
N MET A 15 -5.89 1.92 -17.74
CA MET A 15 -7.04 2.15 -16.87
C MET A 15 -7.66 3.54 -17.10
N ARG A 16 -6.83 4.59 -17.28
CA ARG A 16 -7.30 5.94 -17.59
C ARG A 16 -7.94 6.04 -18.98
N GLU A 17 -7.45 5.28 -19.95
CA GLU A 17 -8.06 5.20 -21.28
C GLU A 17 -9.44 4.52 -21.22
N LEU A 18 -9.54 3.40 -20.51
CA LEU A 18 -10.82 2.72 -20.29
C LEU A 18 -11.79 3.58 -19.47
N ASP A 19 -11.31 4.36 -18.50
CA ASP A 19 -12.13 5.34 -17.77
C ASP A 19 -12.76 6.37 -18.71
N GLN A 20 -11.97 6.93 -19.62
CA GLN A 20 -12.45 7.91 -20.59
C GLN A 20 -13.46 7.28 -21.56
N GLN A 21 -13.18 6.08 -22.06
CA GLN A 21 -14.09 5.34 -22.93
C GLN A 21 -15.41 5.03 -22.21
N LEU A 22 -15.34 4.55 -20.96
CA LEU A 22 -16.53 4.26 -20.14
C LEU A 22 -17.37 5.51 -19.91
N GLN A 23 -16.76 6.65 -19.57
CA GLN A 23 -17.49 7.90 -19.35
C GLN A 23 -18.24 8.36 -20.62
N ILE A 24 -17.60 8.25 -21.78
CA ILE A 24 -18.22 8.60 -23.06
C ILE A 24 -19.41 7.68 -23.33
N LEU A 25 -19.21 6.36 -23.19
CA LEU A 25 -20.23 5.36 -23.49
C LEU A 25 -21.41 5.43 -22.51
N GLN A 26 -21.14 5.64 -21.22
CA GLN A 26 -22.18 5.87 -20.20
C GLN A 26 -23.05 7.06 -20.56
N LYS A 27 -22.43 8.20 -20.91
CA LYS A 27 -23.17 9.39 -21.32
C LYS A 27 -24.03 9.13 -22.56
N GLN A 28 -23.50 8.42 -23.56
CA GLN A 28 -24.26 8.05 -24.76
C GLN A 28 -25.45 7.16 -24.43
N ASN A 29 -25.26 6.19 -23.53
CA ASN A 29 -26.31 5.28 -23.11
C ASN A 29 -27.40 5.99 -22.28
N GLU A 30 -27.02 6.90 -21.37
CA GLU A 30 -27.93 7.76 -20.62
C GLU A 30 -28.78 8.61 -21.56
N GLU A 31 -28.14 9.32 -22.51
CA GLU A 31 -28.86 10.11 -23.50
C GLU A 31 -29.82 9.28 -24.36
N ARG A 32 -29.48 8.02 -24.66
CA ARG A 32 -30.36 7.10 -25.40
C ARG A 32 -31.54 6.65 -24.54
N CYS A 33 -31.28 6.23 -23.30
CA CYS A 33 -32.32 5.83 -22.36
C CYS A 33 -33.31 6.97 -22.11
N ASP A 34 -32.82 8.20 -21.94
CA ASP A 34 -33.66 9.39 -21.75
C ASP A 34 -34.59 9.63 -22.96
N ARG A 35 -34.06 9.51 -24.19
CA ARG A 35 -34.88 9.63 -25.41
C ARG A 35 -35.96 8.56 -25.47
N GLU A 36 -35.61 7.30 -25.21
CA GLU A 36 -36.56 6.18 -25.25
C GLU A 36 -37.64 6.33 -24.17
N LEU A 37 -37.26 6.78 -22.96
CA LEU A 37 -38.22 7.06 -21.88
C LEU A 37 -39.18 8.21 -22.24
N GLU A 38 -38.69 9.27 -22.86
CA GLU A 38 -39.51 10.39 -23.34
C GLU A 38 -40.52 9.93 -24.40
N ASP A 39 -40.11 9.04 -25.31
CA ASP A 39 -40.98 8.50 -26.35
C ASP A 39 -42.03 7.55 -25.76
N ILE A 40 -41.64 6.68 -24.83
CA ILE A 40 -42.57 5.83 -24.06
C ILE A 40 -43.60 6.68 -23.33
N ARG A 41 -43.18 7.78 -22.68
CA ARG A 41 -44.05 8.71 -21.96
C ARG A 41 -45.10 9.32 -22.89
N LYS A 42 -44.70 9.78 -24.08
CA LYS A 42 -45.63 10.34 -25.09
C LYS A 42 -46.63 9.30 -25.59
N VAL A 43 -46.21 8.05 -25.82
CA VAL A 43 -47.11 6.97 -26.23
C VAL A 43 -48.12 6.64 -25.13
N ALA A 44 -47.69 6.63 -23.87
CA ALA A 44 -48.58 6.43 -22.72
C ALA A 44 -49.62 7.56 -22.59
N GLU A 45 -49.22 8.81 -22.78
CA GLU A 45 -50.11 9.98 -22.73
C GLU A 45 -51.13 10.01 -23.89
N SER A 46 -50.76 9.50 -25.05
CA SER A 46 -51.63 9.44 -26.24
C SER A 46 -52.61 8.25 -26.24
N GLY A 47 -52.58 7.40 -25.20
CA GLY A 47 -53.56 6.33 -24.98
C GLY A 47 -53.48 5.16 -25.97
N ASN A 48 -52.42 5.10 -26.79
CA ASN A 48 -52.25 4.08 -27.83
C ASN A 48 -51.54 2.84 -27.26
N LEU A 49 -52.22 2.15 -26.33
CA LEU A 49 -51.66 1.06 -25.52
C LEU A 49 -51.91 -0.32 -26.16
N THR A 50 -51.52 -0.51 -27.41
CA THR A 50 -51.77 -1.79 -28.11
C THR A 50 -50.59 -2.75 -28.09
N ASP A 51 -49.37 -2.26 -27.84
CA ASP A 51 -48.16 -3.08 -27.90
C ASP A 51 -47.29 -2.93 -26.63
N ALA A 52 -47.15 -4.03 -25.89
CA ALA A 52 -46.29 -4.13 -24.72
C ALA A 52 -44.79 -4.01 -25.07
N SER A 53 -44.41 -4.25 -26.33
CA SER A 53 -43.02 -4.14 -26.80
C SER A 53 -42.49 -2.70 -26.74
N VAL A 54 -43.38 -1.71 -26.82
CA VAL A 54 -43.05 -0.28 -26.80
C VAL A 54 -42.47 0.15 -25.45
N PHE A 55 -42.76 -0.58 -24.36
CA PHE A 55 -42.29 -0.24 -23.01
C PHE A 55 -40.92 -0.82 -22.65
N ARG A 56 -40.20 -1.44 -23.60
CA ARG A 56 -38.85 -1.98 -23.37
C ARG A 56 -37.82 -1.12 -24.07
N PHE A 57 -36.64 -1.02 -23.46
CA PHE A 57 -35.48 -0.41 -24.10
C PHE A 57 -35.10 -1.16 -25.37
N SER A 58 -34.54 -0.44 -26.33
CA SER A 58 -34.03 -0.98 -27.57
C SER A 58 -32.86 -1.96 -27.33
N ASP A 59 -32.67 -2.88 -28.27
CA ASP A 59 -31.53 -3.80 -28.25
C ASP A 59 -30.19 -3.03 -28.32
N ASP A 60 -30.18 -1.87 -29.00
CA ASP A 60 -29.05 -0.95 -29.02
C ASP A 60 -28.71 -0.42 -27.62
N ALA A 61 -29.71 0.05 -26.86
CA ALA A 61 -29.51 0.56 -25.50
C ALA A 61 -29.01 -0.55 -24.55
N LEU A 62 -29.52 -1.76 -24.71
CA LEU A 62 -29.06 -2.93 -23.94
C LEU A 62 -27.63 -3.34 -24.31
N THR A 63 -27.27 -3.25 -25.59
CA THR A 63 -25.92 -3.57 -26.09
C THR A 63 -24.91 -2.55 -25.58
N GLU A 64 -25.20 -1.26 -25.69
CA GLU A 64 -24.37 -0.18 -25.15
C GLU A 64 -24.18 -0.32 -23.62
N GLN A 65 -25.24 -0.68 -22.89
CA GLN A 65 -25.15 -0.93 -21.44
C GLN A 65 -24.26 -2.15 -21.13
N LYS A 66 -24.32 -3.19 -21.94
CA LYS A 66 -23.46 -4.37 -21.79
C LYS A 66 -22.00 -4.03 -22.04
N ASP A 67 -21.72 -3.18 -23.03
CA ASP A 67 -20.37 -2.71 -23.33
C ASP A 67 -19.79 -1.87 -22.18
N CYS A 68 -20.61 -1.02 -21.55
CA CYS A 68 -20.22 -0.34 -20.30
C CYS A 68 -19.81 -1.32 -19.20
N CYS A 69 -20.56 -2.41 -19.01
CA CYS A 69 -20.24 -3.44 -18.03
C CYS A 69 -18.90 -4.14 -18.36
N ASN A 70 -18.69 -4.48 -19.63
CA ASN A 70 -17.44 -5.13 -20.07
C ASN A 70 -16.21 -4.24 -19.80
N ILE A 71 -16.28 -2.94 -20.08
CA ILE A 71 -15.20 -1.99 -19.81
C ILE A 71 -14.96 -1.87 -18.30
N SER A 72 -16.04 -1.84 -17.50
CA SER A 72 -15.92 -1.82 -16.04
C SER A 72 -15.21 -3.06 -15.49
N ASP A 73 -15.53 -4.24 -16.01
CA ASP A 73 -14.87 -5.49 -15.60
C ASP A 73 -13.38 -5.49 -15.98
N GLU A 74 -13.04 -5.00 -17.16
CA GLU A 74 -11.64 -4.87 -17.61
C GLU A 74 -10.84 -3.90 -16.71
N LYS A 75 -11.45 -2.78 -16.31
CA LYS A 75 -10.84 -1.86 -15.34
C LYS A 75 -10.57 -2.52 -14.00
N VAL A 76 -11.52 -3.30 -13.49
CA VAL A 76 -11.33 -4.07 -12.24
C VAL A 76 -10.16 -5.05 -12.40
N ALA A 77 -10.07 -5.74 -13.54
CA ALA A 77 -8.96 -6.64 -13.81
C ALA A 77 -7.60 -5.92 -13.83
N LEU A 78 -7.50 -4.74 -14.43
CA LEU A 78 -6.27 -3.93 -14.40
C LEU A 78 -5.91 -3.43 -13.00
N ALA A 79 -6.91 -3.07 -12.20
CA ALA A 79 -6.69 -2.65 -10.82
C ALA A 79 -6.13 -3.80 -9.97
N VAL A 80 -6.71 -5.00 -10.12
CA VAL A 80 -6.20 -6.22 -9.48
C VAL A 80 -4.77 -6.52 -9.95
N GLN A 81 -4.49 -6.43 -11.26
CA GLN A 81 -3.14 -6.66 -11.78
C GLN A 81 -2.12 -5.67 -11.21
N ALA A 82 -2.46 -4.38 -11.11
CA ALA A 82 -1.59 -3.37 -10.51
C ALA A 82 -1.34 -3.64 -9.02
N TYR A 83 -2.38 -4.06 -8.29
CA TYR A 83 -2.27 -4.45 -6.88
C TYR A 83 -1.33 -5.64 -6.69
N ASP A 84 -1.53 -6.72 -7.45
CA ASP A 84 -0.70 -7.93 -7.38
C ASP A 84 0.77 -7.66 -7.70
N LEU A 85 1.04 -6.76 -8.66
CA LEU A 85 2.40 -6.34 -8.99
C LEU A 85 3.09 -5.65 -7.81
N VAL A 86 2.39 -4.74 -7.13
CA VAL A 86 2.92 -4.02 -5.96
C VAL A 86 3.11 -4.98 -4.79
N ASP A 87 2.09 -5.78 -4.46
CA ASP A 87 2.14 -6.75 -3.37
C ASP A 87 3.29 -7.75 -3.56
N GLY A 88 3.49 -8.24 -4.79
CA GLY A 88 4.62 -9.10 -5.12
C GLY A 88 5.99 -8.47 -4.86
N GLN A 89 6.14 -7.15 -5.02
CA GLN A 89 7.39 -6.46 -4.66
C GLN A 89 7.54 -6.26 -3.16
N ILE A 90 6.46 -5.91 -2.45
CA ILE A 90 6.45 -5.79 -0.99
C ILE A 90 6.90 -7.13 -0.37
N GLN A 91 6.27 -8.24 -0.76
CA GLN A 91 6.64 -9.58 -0.27
C GLN A 91 8.10 -9.95 -0.57
N ARG A 92 8.64 -9.48 -1.70
CA ARG A 92 10.03 -9.73 -2.08
C ARG A 92 11.00 -8.93 -1.22
N LEU A 93 10.69 -7.65 -0.97
CA LEU A 93 11.47 -6.79 -0.08
C LEU A 93 11.45 -7.35 1.35
N ASP A 94 10.29 -7.77 1.87
CA ASP A 94 10.17 -8.39 3.19
C ASP A 94 11.05 -9.64 3.32
N LYS A 95 11.14 -10.46 2.26
CA LYS A 95 12.01 -11.64 2.23
C LYS A 95 13.49 -11.25 2.23
N TYR A 96 13.87 -10.18 1.53
CA TYR A 96 15.24 -9.68 1.57
C TYR A 96 15.59 -9.13 2.94
N MET A 97 14.73 -8.31 3.56
CA MET A 97 14.93 -7.78 4.91
C MET A 97 15.12 -8.89 5.94
N LYS A 98 14.27 -9.93 5.92
CA LYS A 98 14.43 -11.09 6.81
C LYS A 98 15.75 -11.82 6.62
N LYS A 99 16.20 -12.00 5.37
CA LYS A 99 17.49 -12.63 5.09
C LYS A 99 18.67 -11.78 5.57
N PHE A 100 18.62 -10.48 5.35
CA PHE A 100 19.64 -9.55 5.84
C PHE A 100 19.71 -9.55 7.37
N ASP A 101 18.56 -9.53 8.06
CA ASP A 101 18.51 -9.63 9.52
C ASP A 101 19.07 -10.96 10.06
N GLU A 102 18.82 -12.07 9.37
CA GLU A 102 19.38 -13.39 9.71
C GLU A 102 20.89 -13.46 9.46
N GLU A 103 21.38 -12.82 8.40
CA GLU A 103 22.80 -12.74 8.05
C GLU A 103 23.58 -11.90 9.07
N LEU A 104 23.05 -10.72 9.45
CA LEU A 104 23.60 -9.88 10.53
C LEU A 104 23.63 -10.61 11.87
N ARG A 105 22.56 -11.38 12.20
CA ARG A 105 22.54 -12.21 13.40
C ARG A 105 23.63 -13.28 13.35
N ARG A 106 23.81 -13.98 12.23
CA ARG A 106 24.87 -14.97 12.05
C ARG A 106 26.26 -14.35 12.16
N GLU A 107 26.48 -13.18 11.56
CA GLU A 107 27.76 -12.48 11.63
C GLU A 107 28.10 -12.09 13.07
N ARG A 108 27.11 -11.60 13.84
CA ARG A 108 27.27 -11.33 15.27
C ARG A 108 27.57 -12.59 16.07
N ASP A 109 26.89 -13.69 15.80
CA ASP A 109 27.11 -14.96 16.50
C ASP A 109 28.51 -15.53 16.19
N LEU A 110 28.98 -15.40 14.95
CA LEU A 110 30.33 -15.75 14.54
C LEU A 110 31.37 -14.86 15.22
N ALA A 111 31.20 -13.53 15.19
CA ALA A 111 32.08 -12.58 15.87
C ALA A 111 32.15 -12.81 17.39
N GLY A 112 31.01 -13.14 18.01
CA GLY A 112 30.92 -13.52 19.42
C GLY A 112 31.63 -14.83 19.74
N ALA A 113 31.60 -15.81 18.83
CA ALA A 113 32.31 -17.08 18.99
C ALA A 113 33.83 -16.91 18.89
N VAL A 114 34.33 -16.04 18.00
CA VAL A 114 35.78 -15.75 17.92
C VAL A 114 36.27 -15.02 19.19
N GLY A 115 35.44 -14.13 19.76
CA GLY A 115 35.75 -13.45 21.03
C GLY A 115 35.71 -14.35 22.27
N ALA A 116 34.97 -15.48 22.22
CA ALA A 116 34.90 -16.44 23.32
C ALA A 116 36.05 -17.44 23.34
N MET A 117 36.75 -17.68 22.21
CA MET A 117 37.90 -18.59 22.15
C MET A 117 39.19 -18.00 22.76
N ASP A 118 39.25 -16.69 22.99
CA ASP A 118 40.42 -16.02 23.60
C ASP A 118 40.39 -15.97 25.14
N GLN A 119 39.30 -16.40 25.79
CA GLN A 119 39.12 -16.33 27.25
C GLN A 119 39.34 -17.66 28.00
N ASN A 120 39.81 -18.72 27.33
CA ASN A 120 40.04 -20.02 27.98
C ASN A 120 41.51 -20.46 27.96
N ALA A 121 42.41 -19.53 28.30
CA ALA A 121 43.81 -19.80 28.58
C ALA A 121 44.22 -19.18 29.92
N ASP A 122 43.72 -19.72 31.03
CA ASP A 122 44.48 -19.64 32.27
C ASP A 122 44.24 -20.85 33.18
N SER A 123 45.32 -21.58 33.48
CA SER A 123 45.44 -22.24 34.79
C SER A 123 46.91 -22.52 35.14
N SER A 124 47.57 -21.55 35.78
CA SER A 124 48.48 -21.87 36.89
C SER A 124 48.82 -20.67 37.79
N GLY A 125 48.14 -20.57 38.93
CA GLY A 125 48.79 -20.29 40.21
C GLY A 125 48.51 -18.95 40.90
N ARG A 126 47.80 -19.08 42.04
CA ARG A 126 48.23 -18.63 43.40
C ARG A 126 47.34 -17.58 44.11
N VAL A 127 46.69 -18.09 45.16
CA VAL A 127 46.08 -17.54 46.39
C VAL A 127 46.44 -16.09 46.80
N GLY A 128 45.42 -15.29 47.19
CA GLY A 128 45.59 -14.11 48.06
C GLY A 128 44.39 -13.15 48.23
N ARG A 129 43.57 -13.40 49.28
CA ARG A 129 42.64 -12.53 50.07
C ARG A 129 42.43 -11.03 49.74
N GLY A 130 41.16 -10.60 49.81
CA GLY A 130 40.73 -9.24 50.19
C GLY A 130 39.25 -8.91 49.91
N SER A 131 38.46 -8.72 50.97
CA SER A 131 37.03 -8.27 51.02
C SER A 131 36.94 -6.76 50.69
N GLU A 132 35.90 -6.11 50.13
CA GLU A 132 34.47 -6.01 50.49
C GLU A 132 33.65 -5.33 49.35
N SER A 133 32.35 -5.63 49.30
CA SER A 133 31.20 -4.75 48.95
C SER A 133 31.11 -4.03 47.59
N SER A 134 30.22 -4.50 46.70
CA SER A 134 29.04 -3.74 46.21
C SER A 134 28.16 -4.53 45.21
N LYS A 135 26.85 -4.25 45.30
CA LYS A 135 25.68 -4.88 44.64
C LYS A 135 25.64 -4.73 43.11
N PRO A 136 24.79 -5.51 42.41
CA PRO A 136 24.92 -5.79 40.98
C PRO A 136 24.30 -4.69 40.11
N GLY A 137 25.13 -4.04 39.29
CA GLY A 137 24.67 -3.15 38.23
C GLY A 137 24.27 -3.94 36.99
N ARG A 138 22.96 -4.12 36.79
CA ARG A 138 22.37 -4.46 35.48
C ARG A 138 22.82 -3.42 34.46
N LYS A 139 23.85 -3.72 33.66
CA LYS A 139 24.07 -3.03 32.39
C LYS A 139 23.17 -3.70 31.35
N ARG A 140 21.95 -3.15 31.23
CA ARG A 140 21.20 -3.17 29.98
C ARG A 140 22.12 -2.54 28.94
N SER A 141 22.69 -3.35 28.05
CA SER A 141 23.23 -2.82 26.81
C SER A 141 22.04 -2.42 25.97
N GLN A 142 21.73 -1.13 26.08
CA GLN A 142 20.87 -0.36 25.21
C GLN A 142 21.31 -0.65 23.78
N VAL A 143 20.43 -1.30 23.01
CA VAL A 143 20.58 -1.34 21.56
C VAL A 143 20.23 0.08 21.14
N GLU A 144 21.25 0.93 20.96
CA GLU A 144 21.11 2.15 20.19
C GLU A 144 20.74 1.68 18.77
N ALA A 145 19.45 1.71 18.47
CA ALA A 145 19.04 1.83 17.09
C ALA A 145 19.57 3.20 16.65
N GLU A 146 20.63 3.21 15.85
CA GLU A 146 20.94 4.41 15.09
C GLU A 146 19.67 4.76 14.30
N PRO A 147 19.11 5.97 14.47
CA PRO A 147 18.03 6.38 13.61
C PRO A 147 18.64 6.44 12.21
N LEU A 148 18.19 5.55 11.33
CA LEU A 148 18.26 5.83 9.91
C LEU A 148 17.40 7.08 9.74
N ASN A 149 18.05 8.25 9.80
CA ASN A 149 17.51 9.51 9.34
C ASN A 149 17.37 9.36 7.84
N ILE A 150 16.29 8.68 7.43
CA ILE A 150 15.86 8.63 6.06
C ILE A 150 15.19 9.99 5.84
N ASP A 151 16.01 10.97 5.45
CA ASP A 151 15.55 12.23 4.92
C ASP A 151 14.89 11.95 3.55
N LEU A 152 13.69 11.37 3.60
CA LEU A 152 12.80 11.20 2.47
C LEU A 152 12.21 12.58 2.21
N ASP A 153 12.92 13.37 1.40
CA ASP A 153 12.42 14.61 0.79
C ASP A 153 11.37 14.27 -0.29
N LEU A 154 10.32 13.57 0.14
CA LEU A 154 9.16 13.24 -0.65
C LEU A 154 8.09 14.29 -0.34
N PRO A 155 7.44 14.91 -1.35
CA PRO A 155 6.42 15.91 -1.11
C PRO A 155 5.30 15.32 -0.24
N VAL A 156 5.02 16.00 0.86
CA VAL A 156 3.99 15.62 1.84
C VAL A 156 2.63 15.52 1.14
N ASP A 157 1.93 14.39 1.32
CA ASP A 157 0.61 14.15 0.74
C ASP A 157 -0.44 15.07 1.40
N PRO A 158 -1.14 15.92 0.63
CA PRO A 158 -2.19 16.80 1.14
C PRO A 158 -3.36 16.08 1.83
N ASN A 159 -3.55 14.77 1.61
CA ASN A 159 -4.63 13.99 2.20
C ASN A 159 -4.24 13.23 3.47
N GLU A 160 -3.01 13.36 3.97
CA GLU A 160 -2.58 12.66 5.17
C GLU A 160 -3.20 13.28 6.45
N PRO A 161 -3.91 12.51 7.28
CA PRO A 161 -4.52 13.03 8.51
C PRO A 161 -3.45 13.42 9.55
N THR A 162 -3.52 14.66 10.04
CA THR A 162 -2.59 15.22 11.04
C THR A 162 -3.13 15.02 12.46
N TYR A 163 -2.31 14.45 13.35
CA TYR A 163 -2.73 14.10 14.73
C TYR A 163 -2.03 14.93 15.82
N CYS A 164 -1.07 15.79 15.47
CA CYS A 164 -0.36 16.69 16.38
C CYS A 164 -1.07 18.06 16.51
N PHE A 165 -1.01 18.70 17.68
CA PHE A 165 -1.45 20.10 17.86
C PHE A 165 -0.66 21.12 17.02
N CYS A 166 0.49 20.70 16.52
CA CYS A 166 1.35 21.43 15.60
C CYS A 166 0.95 21.26 14.12
N ASN A 167 -0.08 20.45 13.83
CA ASN A 167 -0.56 20.12 12.48
C ASN A 167 0.52 19.57 11.53
N GLN A 168 1.59 18.97 12.06
CA GLN A 168 2.63 18.31 11.27
C GLN A 168 2.33 16.81 11.12
N VAL A 169 2.90 16.20 10.07
CA VAL A 169 2.86 14.76 9.82
C VAL A 169 3.78 14.01 10.79
N SER A 170 3.41 12.79 11.18
CA SER A 170 4.17 12.02 12.17
C SER A 170 5.26 11.17 11.52
N TYR A 171 6.51 11.39 11.89
CA TYR A 171 7.67 10.66 11.35
C TYR A 171 8.02 9.37 12.12
N GLY A 172 6.99 8.62 12.55
CA GLY A 172 7.17 7.26 13.11
C GLY A 172 7.43 7.18 14.63
N GLU A 173 7.86 8.24 15.29
CA GLU A 173 7.81 8.34 16.76
C GLU A 173 6.53 9.08 17.18
N MET A 174 5.51 8.35 17.63
CA MET A 174 4.35 8.95 18.28
C MET A 174 4.77 9.52 19.64
N ILE A 175 5.11 10.81 19.67
CA ILE A 175 5.25 11.59 20.90
C ILE A 175 4.56 12.93 20.64
N ALA A 176 3.54 13.24 21.45
CA ALA A 176 2.94 14.57 21.48
C ALA A 176 4.08 15.59 21.62
N CYS A 177 4.21 16.54 20.70
CA CYS A 177 5.28 17.54 20.75
C CYS A 177 5.36 18.12 22.16
N ASP A 178 6.40 17.74 22.90
CA ASP A 178 6.72 18.34 24.19
C ASP A 178 6.97 19.83 23.91
N GLY A 179 6.07 20.68 24.41
CA GLY A 179 6.15 22.12 24.28
C GLY A 179 7.30 22.69 25.11
N PRO A 180 7.80 23.90 24.79
CA PRO A 180 8.84 24.55 25.57
C PRO A 180 8.27 25.09 26.90
N ASP A 181 9.00 24.87 28.00
CA ASP A 181 9.04 25.79 29.14
C ASP A 181 9.87 27.03 28.78
#